data_AF-A0A956N0M4-F1
#
_entry.id   AF-A0A956N0M4-F1
#
_cell.length_a   1.000
_cell.length_b   1.000
_cell.length_c   1.000
_cell.angle_alpha   90.00
_cell.angle_beta   90.00
_cell.angle_gamma   90.00
#
_symmetry.space_group_name_H-M   'P 1'
#
loop_
_entity.id
_entity.type
_entity.pdbx_description
1 polymer ?
#
loop_
_entity_poly.entity_id
_entity_poly.type
_entity_poly.pdbx_seq_one_letter_code
_entity_poly.pdbx_strand_id
1 'polypeptide(L)'
;MRKKICIALAIIWMGVIFYMSNQPASISSIHSGNTINIISKLPIIGNIMDYLTSINIGEFIVRKCAHMFSYCILAIFLFMSVYEDNIKKAIIIAFLGTFLYACSDEFHQLFIPGRSGEFRDVMIDSTGGIIGIVFTTFIVKYK
;
A
#
# COMPACT_ATOMS: atom_id res chain seq x y z
N MET A 1 -13.72 0.47 22.81
CA MET A 1 -13.40 1.78 22.18
C MET A 1 -12.30 1.66 21.12
N ARG A 2 -11.20 0.94 21.39
CA ARG A 2 -10.10 0.67 20.44
C ARG A 2 -10.56 0.15 19.06
N LYS A 3 -11.43 -0.88 19.03
CA LYS A 3 -12.02 -1.42 17.79
C LYS A 3 -12.65 -0.36 16.88
N LYS A 4 -13.50 0.52 17.44
CA LYS A 4 -14.16 1.59 16.67
C LYS A 4 -13.16 2.59 16.09
N ILE A 5 -12.10 2.89 16.85
CA ILE A 5 -11.01 3.77 16.40
C ILE A 5 -10.26 3.11 15.23
N CYS A 6 -9.90 1.83 15.34
CA CYS A 6 -9.21 1.11 14.25
C CYS A 6 -10.05 1.02 12.97
N ILE A 7 -11.37 0.81 13.10
CA ILE A 7 -12.29 0.84 11.95
C ILE A 7 -12.31 2.23 11.32
N ALA A 8 -12.42 3.29 12.12
CA ALA A 8 -12.39 4.66 11.60
C ALA A 8 -11.07 4.97 10.88
N LEU A 9 -9.93 4.56 11.46
CA LEU A 9 -8.61 4.70 10.84
C LEU A 9 -8.52 3.92 9.52
N ALA A 10 -9.03 2.68 9.46
CA ALA A 10 -9.08 1.91 8.23
C ALA A 10 -9.88 2.63 7.13
N ILE A 11 -11.06 3.17 7.47
CA ILE A 11 -11.92 3.90 6.53
C ILE A 11 -11.24 5.19 6.03
N ILE A 12 -10.64 5.97 6.94
CA ILE A 12 -9.88 7.18 6.57
C ILE A 12 -8.74 6.80 5.64
N TRP A 13 -8.02 5.73 5.95
CA TRP A 13 -6.88 5.27 5.16
C TRP A 13 -7.29 4.75 3.78
N MET A 14 -8.42 4.04 3.67
CA MET A 14 -9.05 3.72 2.39
C MET A 14 -9.33 5.00 1.59
N GLY A 15 -9.88 6.05 2.22
CA GLY A 15 -10.06 7.35 1.58
C GLY A 15 -8.75 7.96 1.04
N VAL A 16 -7.64 7.83 1.78
CA VAL A 16 -6.31 8.27 1.33
C VAL A 16 -5.83 7.47 0.12
N ILE A 17 -5.93 6.14 0.16
CA ILE A 17 -5.55 5.28 -0.96
C ILE A 17 -6.36 5.65 -2.19
N PHE A 18 -7.69 5.73 -2.06
CA PHE A 18 -8.58 6.10 -3.15
C PHE A 18 -8.23 7.47 -3.74
N TYR A 19 -7.96 8.47 -2.90
CA TYR A 19 -7.55 9.79 -3.37
C TYR A 19 -6.26 9.74 -4.19
N MET A 20 -5.27 8.96 -3.77
CA MET A 20 -4.02 8.78 -4.51
C MET A 20 -4.22 8.00 -5.81
N SER A 21 -5.04 6.94 -5.79
CA SER A 21 -5.34 6.11 -6.96
C SER A 21 -6.22 6.82 -7.99
N ASN A 22 -7.02 7.81 -7.57
CA ASN A 22 -7.81 8.65 -8.45
C ASN A 22 -6.98 9.69 -9.23
N GLN A 23 -5.66 9.76 -9.01
CA GLN A 23 -4.79 10.67 -9.75
C GLN A 23 -4.41 10.10 -11.13
N PRO A 24 -4.55 10.89 -12.22
CA PRO A 24 -4.05 10.54 -13.54
C PRO A 24 -2.57 10.16 -13.52
N ALA A 25 -2.15 9.30 -14.46
CA ALA A 25 -0.78 8.80 -14.49
C ALA A 25 0.29 9.90 -14.62
N SER A 26 -0.02 11.01 -15.29
CA SER A 26 0.87 12.17 -15.39
C SER A 26 1.16 12.81 -14.02
N ILE A 27 0.12 13.01 -13.20
CA ILE A 27 0.26 13.57 -11.85
C ILE A 27 0.99 12.57 -10.94
N SER A 28 0.64 11.28 -11.04
CA SER A 28 1.33 10.22 -10.31
C SER A 28 2.81 10.16 -10.62
N SER A 29 3.19 10.30 -11.89
CA SER A 29 4.59 10.28 -12.34
C SER A 29 5.38 11.46 -11.75
N ILE A 30 4.78 12.66 -11.68
CA ILE A 30 5.37 13.82 -11.01
C ILE A 30 5.66 13.53 -9.54
N HIS A 31 4.70 12.93 -8.82
CA HIS A 31 4.90 12.57 -7.41
C HIS A 31 6.06 11.60 -7.22
N SER A 32 6.13 10.53 -8.01
CA SER A 32 7.24 9.58 -7.96
C SER A 32 8.58 10.22 -8.37
N GLY A 33 8.59 11.11 -9.37
CA GLY A 33 9.78 11.85 -9.77
C GLY A 33 10.31 12.75 -8.65
N ASN A 34 9.43 13.44 -7.93
CA ASN A 34 9.80 14.22 -6.75
C ASN A 34 10.37 13.34 -5.63
N THR A 35 9.79 12.16 -5.40
CA THR A 35 10.33 11.19 -4.44
C THR A 35 11.72 10.70 -4.86
N ILE A 36 11.93 10.39 -6.14
CA ILE A 36 13.24 10.01 -6.69
C ILE A 36 14.27 11.13 -6.49
N ASN A 37 13.89 12.38 -6.75
CA ASN A 37 14.76 13.56 -6.56
C ASN A 37 15.16 13.79 -5.10
N ILE A 38 14.35 13.32 -4.15
CA ILE A 38 14.71 13.36 -2.73
C ILE A 38 15.64 12.19 -2.39
N ILE A 39 15.32 10.97 -2.86
CA ILE A 39 16.11 9.77 -2.58
C ILE A 39 17.52 9.84 -3.21
N SER A 40 17.65 10.40 -4.42
CA SER A 40 18.92 10.61 -5.12
C SER A 40 19.93 11.46 -4.33
N LYS A 41 19.44 12.32 -3.42
CA LYS A 41 20.30 13.14 -2.55
C LYS A 41 20.87 12.39 -1.35
N LEU A 42 20.40 11.18 -1.06
CA LEU A 42 20.85 10.42 0.10
C LEU A 42 22.17 9.69 -0.21
N PRO A 43 23.14 9.67 0.73
CA PRO A 43 24.38 8.94 0.55
C PRO A 43 24.10 7.44 0.41
N ILE A 44 24.86 6.77 -0.46
CA ILE A 44 24.76 5.32 -0.77
C ILE A 44 23.48 4.96 -1.55
N ILE A 45 22.31 5.30 -1.02
CA ILE A 45 21.00 4.98 -1.60
C ILE A 45 20.76 5.79 -2.89
N GLY A 46 21.24 7.03 -2.96
CA GLY A 46 21.07 7.90 -4.12
C GLY A 46 21.69 7.32 -5.38
N ASN A 47 22.92 6.81 -5.29
CA ASN A 47 23.61 6.17 -6.43
C ASN A 47 22.83 4.97 -6.99
N ILE A 48 22.21 4.17 -6.11
CA ILE A 48 21.37 3.04 -6.52
C ILE A 48 20.11 3.57 -7.23
N MET A 49 19.46 4.59 -6.66
CA MET A 49 18.25 5.16 -7.25
C MET A 49 18.52 5.81 -8.62
N ASP A 50 19.64 6.51 -8.76
CA ASP A 50 20.07 7.10 -10.04
C ASP A 50 20.31 6.02 -11.09
N TYR A 51 20.98 4.92 -10.71
CA TYR A 51 21.16 3.76 -11.58
C TYR A 51 19.82 3.15 -12.01
N LEU A 52 18.91 2.88 -11.07
CA LEU A 52 17.58 2.32 -11.35
C LEU A 52 16.76 3.25 -12.26
N THR A 53 16.91 4.56 -12.10
CA THR A 53 16.26 5.57 -12.95
C THR A 53 16.86 5.58 -14.34
N SER A 54 18.19 5.44 -14.48
CA SER A 54 18.88 5.40 -15.77
C SER A 54 18.46 4.22 -16.67
N ILE A 55 17.98 3.12 -16.08
CA ILE A 55 17.43 1.96 -16.79
C ILE A 55 15.89 1.94 -16.82
N ASN A 56 15.24 3.09 -16.56
CA ASN A 56 13.78 3.30 -16.61
C ASN A 56 12.94 2.47 -15.63
N ILE A 57 13.50 1.97 -14.53
CA ILE A 57 12.73 1.21 -13.51
C ILE A 57 12.55 1.93 -12.17
N GLY A 58 13.25 3.05 -11.96
CA GLY A 58 13.17 3.83 -10.71
C GLY A 58 11.74 4.25 -10.35
N GLU A 59 11.01 4.84 -11.31
CA GLU A 59 9.63 5.27 -11.09
C GLU A 59 8.71 4.09 -10.73
N PHE A 60 8.86 2.99 -11.46
CA PHE A 60 8.10 1.77 -11.22
C PHE A 60 8.33 1.27 -9.78
N ILE A 61 9.59 1.15 -9.35
CA ILE A 61 9.94 0.67 -8.00
C ILE A 61 9.35 1.59 -6.93
N VAL A 62 9.54 2.90 -7.04
CA VAL A 62 9.04 3.87 -6.05
C VAL A 62 7.53 3.79 -5.93
N ARG A 63 6.81 3.72 -7.05
CA ARG A 63 5.35 3.59 -7.05
C ARG A 63 4.92 2.28 -6.40
N LYS A 64 5.47 1.13 -6.81
CA LYS A 64 5.08 -0.16 -6.23
C LYS A 64 5.39 -0.27 -4.75
N CYS A 65 6.51 0.28 -4.29
CA CYS A 65 6.80 0.36 -2.86
C CYS A 65 5.79 1.24 -2.10
N ALA A 66 5.38 2.37 -2.66
CA ALA A 66 4.38 3.25 -2.05
C ALA A 66 3.01 2.57 -1.94
N HIS A 67 2.55 1.91 -2.99
CA HIS A 67 1.29 1.14 -2.96
C HIS A 67 1.39 -0.01 -1.94
N MET A 68 2.42 -0.85 -2.02
CA MET A 68 2.65 -1.94 -1.07
C MET A 68 2.66 -1.46 0.39
N PHE A 69 3.28 -0.31 0.67
CA PHE A 69 3.30 0.29 2.01
C PHE A 69 1.90 0.77 2.45
N SER A 70 1.14 1.40 1.57
CA SER A 70 -0.24 1.82 1.86
C SER A 70 -1.14 0.65 2.21
N TYR A 71 -1.06 -0.47 1.47
CA TYR A 71 -1.84 -1.67 1.76
C TYR A 71 -1.35 -2.44 3.00
N CYS A 72 -0.07 -2.34 3.33
CA CYS A 72 0.47 -2.81 4.61
C CYS A 72 -0.22 -2.09 5.79
N ILE A 73 -0.28 -0.75 5.76
CA ILE A 73 -0.96 0.05 6.80
C ILE A 73 -2.45 -0.30 6.87
N LEU A 74 -3.12 -0.45 5.72
CA LEU A 74 -4.53 -0.85 5.68
C LEU A 74 -4.75 -2.19 6.41
N ALA A 75 -3.91 -3.19 6.11
CA ALA A 75 -4.00 -4.50 6.73
C ALA A 75 -3.78 -4.45 8.24
N ILE A 76 -2.86 -3.59 8.72
CA ILE A 76 -2.64 -3.36 10.16
C ILE A 76 -3.92 -2.82 10.81
N PHE A 77 -4.57 -1.81 10.23
CA PHE A 77 -5.80 -1.25 10.81
C PHE A 77 -6.96 -2.25 10.80
N LEU A 78 -7.13 -2.99 9.71
CA LEU A 78 -8.14 -4.05 9.60
C LEU A 78 -7.88 -5.16 10.64
N PHE A 79 -6.65 -5.63 10.77
CA PHE A 79 -6.26 -6.63 11.77
C PHE A 79 -6.56 -6.13 13.19
N MET A 80 -6.10 -4.92 13.52
CA MET A 80 -6.25 -4.33 14.85
C MET A 80 -7.73 -4.08 15.22
N SER A 81 -8.63 -4.01 14.24
CA SER A 81 -10.07 -3.86 14.50
C SER A 81 -10.74 -5.12 15.04
N VAL A 82 -10.14 -6.30 14.90
CA VAL A 82 -10.79 -7.59 15.23
C VAL A 82 -9.93 -8.57 16.02
N TYR A 83 -8.64 -8.30 16.22
CA TYR A 83 -7.72 -9.27 16.85
C TYR A 83 -8.06 -9.63 18.30
N GLU A 84 -8.67 -8.71 19.05
CA GLU A 84 -9.15 -8.97 20.42
C GLU A 84 -10.20 -10.07 20.49
N ASP A 85 -11.05 -10.15 19.45
CA ASP A 85 -12.10 -11.15 19.38
C ASP A 85 -11.49 -12.53 19.06
N ASN A 86 -10.65 -12.58 18.04
CA ASN A 86 -9.99 -13.80 17.58
C ASN A 86 -8.87 -13.48 16.57
N ILE A 87 -7.64 -13.92 16.84
CA ILE A 87 -6.48 -13.67 15.97
C ILE A 87 -6.63 -14.27 14.57
N LYS A 88 -7.20 -15.48 14.44
CA LYS A 88 -7.44 -16.13 13.14
C LYS A 88 -8.46 -15.33 12.32
N LYS A 89 -9.52 -14.86 12.98
CA LYS A 89 -10.53 -13.99 12.36
C LYS A 89 -9.90 -12.67 11.88
N ALA A 90 -9.00 -12.09 12.66
CA ALA A 90 -8.30 -10.86 12.27
C ALA A 90 -7.39 -11.06 11.05
N ILE A 91 -6.65 -12.17 10.99
CA ILE A 91 -5.84 -12.54 9.81
C ILE A 91 -6.72 -12.65 8.56
N ILE A 92 -7.85 -13.37 8.66
CA ILE A 92 -8.76 -13.58 7.52
C ILE A 92 -9.38 -12.25 7.08
N ILE A 93 -9.88 -11.44 8.00
CA ILE A 93 -10.53 -10.16 7.69
C ILE A 93 -9.51 -9.17 7.10
N ALA A 94 -8.31 -9.09 7.66
CA ALA A 94 -7.26 -8.22 7.13
C ALA A 94 -6.84 -8.65 5.73
N PHE A 95 -6.62 -9.95 5.50
CA PHE A 95 -6.23 -10.46 4.19
C PHE A 95 -7.32 -10.24 3.15
N LEU A 96 -8.55 -10.70 3.40
CA LEU A 96 -9.64 -10.55 2.45
C LEU A 96 -10.00 -9.08 2.24
N GLY A 97 -10.00 -8.27 3.31
CA GLY A 97 -10.29 -6.84 3.21
C GLY A 97 -9.26 -6.10 2.36
N THR A 98 -7.97 -6.34 2.58
CA THR A 98 -6.89 -5.76 1.77
C THR A 98 -6.93 -6.26 0.32
N PHE A 99 -7.10 -7.56 0.10
CA PHE A 99 -7.17 -8.15 -1.24
C PHE A 99 -8.35 -7.60 -2.05
N LEU A 100 -9.55 -7.57 -1.46
CA LEU A 100 -10.75 -7.06 -2.11
C LEU A 100 -10.63 -5.55 -2.37
N TYR A 101 -10.03 -4.81 -1.45
CA TYR A 101 -9.80 -3.38 -1.64
C TYR A 101 -8.82 -3.13 -2.79
N ALA A 102 -7.73 -3.90 -2.89
CA ALA A 102 -6.79 -3.84 -4.00
C ALA A 102 -7.45 -4.16 -5.34
N CYS A 103 -8.32 -5.19 -5.38
CA CYS A 103 -9.13 -5.48 -6.57
C CYS A 103 -10.02 -4.29 -6.95
N SER A 104 -10.66 -3.66 -5.97
CA SER A 104 -11.55 -2.51 -6.22
C SER A 104 -10.79 -1.28 -6.70
N ASP A 105 -9.56 -1.08 -6.21
CA ASP A 105 -8.70 0.04 -6.60
C ASP A 105 -8.20 -0.12 -8.03
N GLU A 106 -7.72 -1.31 -8.41
CA GLU A 106 -7.30 -1.60 -9.78
C GLU A 106 -8.47 -1.55 -10.77
N PHE A 107 -9.67 -1.99 -10.35
CA PHE A 107 -10.88 -1.80 -11.13
C PHE A 107 -11.23 -0.32 -11.31
N HIS A 108 -11.13 0.49 -10.25
CA HIS A 108 -11.34 1.95 -10.32
C HIS A 108 -10.32 2.62 -11.25
N GLN A 109 -9.06 2.21 -11.20
CA GLN A 109 -8.00 2.76 -12.03
C GLN A 109 -8.24 2.55 -13.54
N LEU A 110 -9.03 1.56 -13.96
CA LEU A 110 -9.44 1.40 -15.37
C LEU A 110 -10.20 2.61 -15.92
N PHE A 111 -10.82 3.41 -15.04
CA PHE A 111 -11.56 4.62 -15.41
C PHE A 111 -10.70 5.89 -15.33
N ILE A 112 -9.44 5.79 -14.93
CA ILE A 112 -8.54 6.93 -14.72
C ILE A 112 -7.59 7.08 -15.92
N PRO A 113 -7.50 8.29 -16.52
CA PRO A 113 -6.64 8.51 -17.68
C PRO A 113 -5.17 8.13 -17.46
N GLY A 114 -4.65 7.29 -18.35
CA GLY A 114 -3.25 6.85 -18.37
C GLY A 114 -2.90 5.77 -17.33
N ARG A 115 -3.87 5.29 -16.55
CA ARG A 115 -3.70 4.15 -15.65
C ARG A 115 -4.09 2.85 -16.36
N SER A 116 -3.41 1.76 -16.01
CA SER A 116 -3.83 0.39 -16.32
C SER A 116 -4.32 -0.26 -15.04
N GLY A 117 -5.42 -1.01 -15.12
CA GLY A 117 -5.82 -1.91 -14.03
C GLY A 117 -5.15 -3.26 -14.28
N GLU A 118 -4.19 -3.64 -13.43
CA GLU A 118 -3.39 -4.84 -13.60
C GLU A 118 -3.55 -5.80 -12.42
N PHE A 119 -3.84 -7.07 -12.72
CA PHE A 119 -3.90 -8.09 -11.67
C PHE A 119 -2.55 -8.27 -10.96
N ARG A 120 -1.44 -7.97 -11.65
CA ARG A 120 -0.11 -7.93 -11.05
C ARG A 120 -0.04 -6.93 -9.89
N ASP A 121 -0.72 -5.80 -10.00
CA ASP A 121 -0.71 -4.75 -8.98
C ASP A 121 -1.53 -5.17 -7.77
N VAL A 122 -2.67 -5.83 -7.98
CA VAL A 122 -3.42 -6.50 -6.91
C VAL A 122 -2.52 -7.47 -6.12
N MET A 123 -1.69 -8.25 -6.81
CA MET A 123 -0.75 -9.17 -6.15
C MET A 123 0.29 -8.42 -5.33
N ILE A 124 0.92 -7.39 -5.89
CA ILE A 124 1.92 -6.57 -5.18
C ILE A 124 1.30 -5.94 -3.93
N ASP A 125 0.12 -5.35 -4.05
CA ASP A 125 -0.58 -4.70 -2.94
C ASP A 125 -0.99 -5.71 -1.85
N SER A 126 -1.41 -6.90 -2.28
CA SER A 126 -1.71 -8.01 -1.37
C SER A 126 -0.46 -8.49 -0.63
N THR A 127 0.72 -8.49 -1.25
CA THR A 127 1.98 -8.79 -0.53
C THR A 127 2.26 -7.75 0.56
N GLY A 128 1.98 -6.48 0.31
CA GLY A 128 2.01 -5.43 1.32
C GLY A 128 1.08 -5.72 2.49
N GLY A 129 -0.16 -6.12 2.19
CA GLY A 129 -1.13 -6.57 3.19
C GLY A 129 -0.63 -7.75 4.03
N ILE A 130 -0.04 -8.76 3.40
CA ILE A 130 0.55 -9.92 4.09
C ILE A 130 1.67 -9.48 5.03
N ILE A 131 2.56 -8.59 4.60
CA ILE A 131 3.63 -8.03 5.44
C ILE A 131 3.03 -7.38 6.69
N GLY A 132 2.00 -6.55 6.53
CA GLY A 132 1.30 -5.90 7.64
C GLY A 132 0.66 -6.89 8.62
N ILE A 133 0.04 -7.96 8.11
CA ILE A 133 -0.55 -9.03 8.93
C ILE A 133 0.52 -9.78 9.72
N VAL A 134 1.61 -10.20 9.07
CA VAL A 134 2.71 -10.93 9.72
C VAL A 134 3.34 -10.08 10.81
N PHE A 135 3.64 -8.82 10.49
CA PHE A 135 4.20 -7.84 11.42
C PHE A 135 3.30 -7.66 12.66
N THR A 136 2.00 -7.43 12.44
CA THR A 136 1.06 -7.18 13.55
C THR A 136 0.83 -8.44 14.38
N THR A 137 0.77 -9.62 13.74
CA THR A 137 0.66 -10.91 14.41
C THR A 137 1.86 -11.15 15.32
N PHE A 138 3.08 -10.86 14.84
CA PHE A 138 4.28 -10.95 15.65
C PHE A 138 4.22 -10.01 16.85
N ILE A 139 3.89 -8.74 16.64
CA ILE A 139 3.77 -7.76 17.73
C ILE A 139 2.77 -8.21 18.79
N VAL A 140 1.58 -8.67 18.40
CA VAL A 140 0.52 -9.04 19.35
C VAL A 140 0.86 -10.33 20.09
N LYS A 141 1.56 -11.28 19.46
CA LYS A 141 1.90 -12.57 20.08
C LYS A 141 3.03 -12.47 21.10
N TYR A 142 3.96 -11.52 20.91
CA TYR A 142 5.13 -11.31 21.77
C TYR A 142 4.98 -10.10 22.71
N LYS A 143 3.77 -9.59 22.88
CA LYS A 143 3.41 -8.56 23.84
C LYS A 143 2.80 -9.19 25.08
#